data_AF-A0A7J6VSS5-F1
#
_entry.id   AF-A0A7J6VSS5-F1
#
_cell.length_a   1.000
_cell.length_b   1.000
_cell.length_c   1.000
_cell.angle_alpha   90.00
_cell.angle_beta   90.00
_cell.angle_gamma   90.00
#
_symmetry.space_group_name_H-M   'P 1'
#
loop_
_entity.id
_entity.type
_entity.pdbx_description
1 polymer ?
#
loop_
_entity_poly.entity_id
_entity_poly.type
_entity_poly.pdbx_seq_one_letter_code
_entity_poly.pdbx_strand_id
1 'polypeptide(L)'
;MHGAVFLIISLKMQVRVTAIFVFVSFASLLSISGLPAHIEEIKVYSDEQSNQHSGAFVFVLGNLLSSIPFLFLVSISSSLAFYFLVGLQDEFSLLMYFVLNFFMCLLVNEGLMLVVASIWQDVYCSMLTLVSLHVIMMLVAGYFRIRDELPGPVWTYPLSYLAFHTYSIQGLLENEYVGTSFAVGQVRTISGIQALHSAYNISPDGNAKWGNLLEEYKQGKMN
;
A
#
# COMPACT_ATOMS: atom_id res chain seq x y z
N MET A 1 -16.69 9.56 -32.82
CA MET A 1 -15.23 9.53 -32.54
C MET A 1 -14.88 10.02 -31.12
N HIS A 2 -15.50 11.10 -30.62
CA HIS A 2 -15.25 11.64 -29.27
C HIS A 2 -15.52 10.66 -28.10
N GLY A 3 -16.59 9.87 -28.15
CA GLY A 3 -16.89 8.88 -27.10
C GLY A 3 -15.91 7.72 -27.03
N ALA A 4 -15.37 7.28 -28.17
CA ALA A 4 -14.43 6.16 -28.23
C ALA A 4 -13.06 6.51 -27.63
N VAL A 5 -12.57 7.73 -27.87
CA VAL A 5 -11.30 8.20 -27.30
C VAL A 5 -11.40 8.35 -25.78
N PHE A 6 -12.51 8.91 -25.28
CA PHE A 6 -12.76 9.01 -23.84
C PHE A 6 -12.86 7.62 -23.17
N LEU A 7 -13.55 6.68 -23.82
CA LEU A 7 -13.68 5.30 -23.34
C LEU A 7 -12.31 4.60 -23.27
N ILE A 8 -11.46 4.74 -24.30
CA ILE A 8 -10.12 4.14 -24.32
C ILE A 8 -9.22 4.72 -23.21
N ILE A 9 -9.28 6.03 -22.96
CA ILE A 9 -8.53 6.67 -21.89
C ILE A 9 -8.99 6.14 -20.53
N SER A 10 -10.30 6.10 -20.29
CA SER A 10 -10.88 5.57 -19.04
C SER A 10 -10.50 4.10 -18.81
N LEU A 11 -10.54 3.26 -19.85
CA LEU A 11 -10.11 1.86 -19.76
C LEU A 11 -8.62 1.74 -19.41
N LYS A 12 -7.74 2.52 -20.05
CA LYS A 12 -6.29 2.49 -19.75
C LYS A 12 -6.00 2.90 -18.30
N MET A 13 -6.70 3.91 -17.80
CA MET A 13 -6.61 4.35 -16.40
C MET A 13 -7.03 3.25 -15.45
N GLN A 14 -8.19 2.62 -15.70
CA GLN A 14 -8.70 1.53 -14.89
C GLN A 14 -7.72 0.36 -14.84
N VAL A 15 -7.20 -0.09 -15.98
CA VAL A 15 -6.24 -1.20 -16.04
C VAL A 15 -5.00 -0.93 -15.17
N ARG A 16 -4.42 0.28 -15.23
CA ARG A 16 -3.26 0.66 -14.41
C ARG A 16 -3.61 0.66 -12.92
N VAL A 17 -4.77 1.20 -12.57
CA VAL A 17 -5.23 1.25 -11.18
C VAL A 17 -5.46 -0.16 -10.63
N THR A 18 -6.14 -1.02 -11.39
CA THR A 18 -6.33 -2.44 -11.04
C THR A 18 -5.00 -3.16 -10.90
N ALA A 19 -4.06 -2.95 -11.82
CA ALA A 19 -2.76 -3.60 -11.79
C ALA A 19 -1.97 -3.24 -10.52
N ILE A 20 -1.94 -1.95 -10.14
CA ILE A 20 -1.28 -1.47 -8.92
C ILE A 20 -1.96 -2.06 -7.68
N PHE A 21 -3.30 -2.05 -7.63
CA PHE A 21 -4.06 -2.65 -6.54
C PHE A 21 -3.74 -4.14 -6.37
N VAL A 22 -3.79 -4.90 -7.48
CA VAL A 22 -3.51 -6.34 -7.50
C VAL A 22 -2.06 -6.60 -7.07
N PHE A 23 -1.09 -5.85 -7.59
CA PHE A 23 0.32 -6.00 -7.25
C PHE A 23 0.57 -5.86 -5.74
N VAL A 24 0.12 -4.75 -5.13
CA VAL A 24 0.34 -4.48 -3.70
C VAL A 24 -0.42 -5.47 -2.81
N SER A 25 -1.66 -5.80 -3.19
CA SER A 25 -2.52 -6.70 -2.43
C SER A 25 -2.00 -8.14 -2.47
N PHE A 26 -1.70 -8.67 -3.66
CA PHE A 26 -1.18 -10.03 -3.80
C PHE A 26 0.20 -10.19 -3.17
N ALA A 27 1.09 -9.20 -3.29
CA ALA A 27 2.38 -9.24 -2.62
C ALA A 27 2.23 -9.44 -1.11
N SER A 28 1.23 -8.79 -0.50
CA SER A 28 0.98 -8.90 0.94
C SER A 28 0.40 -10.26 1.35
N LEU A 29 -0.47 -10.85 0.52
CA LEU A 29 -0.96 -12.22 0.72
C LEU A 29 0.15 -13.25 0.59
N LEU A 30 1.06 -13.07 -0.36
CA LEU A 30 2.20 -13.96 -0.56
C LEU A 30 3.14 -13.95 0.65
N SER A 31 3.27 -12.83 1.36
CA SER A 31 4.07 -12.78 2.59
C SER A 31 3.56 -13.75 3.67
N ILE A 32 2.25 -14.09 3.69
CA ILE A 32 1.68 -15.06 4.65
C ILE A 32 2.33 -16.45 4.51
N SER A 33 2.92 -16.77 3.35
CA SER A 33 3.67 -18.02 3.16
C SER A 33 4.90 -18.15 4.08
N GLY A 34 5.47 -17.03 4.55
CA GLY A 34 6.58 -17.01 5.51
C GLY A 34 6.15 -17.22 6.96
N LEU A 35 4.85 -17.27 7.25
CA LEU A 35 4.30 -17.36 8.60
C LEU A 35 4.83 -18.54 9.44
N PRO A 36 4.99 -19.76 8.90
CA PRO A 36 5.51 -20.87 9.69
C PRO A 36 6.91 -20.59 10.25
N ALA A 37 7.78 -19.94 9.46
CA ALA A 37 9.13 -19.58 9.88
C ALA A 37 9.11 -18.57 11.04
N HIS A 38 8.27 -17.53 10.96
CA HIS A 38 8.10 -16.58 12.05
C HIS A 38 7.62 -17.24 13.34
N ILE A 39 6.72 -18.24 13.25
CA ILE A 39 6.23 -18.96 14.42
C ILE A 39 7.34 -19.82 15.04
N GLU A 40 8.20 -20.45 14.24
CA GLU A 40 9.37 -21.18 14.75
C GLU A 40 10.35 -20.24 15.48
N GLU A 41 10.65 -19.08 14.90
CA GLU A 41 11.52 -18.07 15.52
C GLU A 41 10.96 -17.58 16.87
N ILE A 42 9.65 -17.33 16.95
CA ILE A 42 8.98 -16.91 18.19
C ILE A 42 9.03 -18.02 19.25
N LYS A 43 8.91 -19.29 18.86
CA LYS A 43 9.03 -20.43 19.79
C LYS A 43 10.43 -20.53 20.37
N VAL A 44 11.45 -20.44 19.52
CA VAL A 44 12.86 -20.42 19.97
C VAL A 44 13.10 -19.23 20.92
N TYR A 45 12.60 -18.05 20.58
CA TYR A 45 12.68 -16.88 21.46
C TYR A 45 11.96 -17.10 22.81
N SER A 46 10.78 -17.73 22.80
CA SER A 46 10.04 -18.05 24.03
C SER A 46 10.84 -18.97 24.96
N ASP A 47 11.56 -19.94 24.39
CA ASP A 47 12.43 -20.85 25.13
C ASP A 47 13.69 -20.12 25.67
N GLU A 48 14.28 -19.20 24.91
CA GLU A 48 15.42 -18.36 25.35
C GLU A 48 15.03 -17.35 26.44
N GLN A 49 13.82 -16.78 26.36
CA GLN A 49 13.31 -15.83 27.35
C GLN A 49 13.07 -16.51 28.70
N SER A 50 12.61 -17.77 28.71
CA SER A 50 12.48 -18.58 29.92
C SER A 50 13.82 -18.73 30.67
N ASN A 51 14.93 -18.70 29.92
CA ASN A 51 16.30 -18.74 30.45
C ASN A 51 16.90 -17.35 30.77
N GLN A 52 16.09 -16.28 30.78
CA GLN A 52 16.49 -14.89 31.05
C GLN A 52 17.56 -14.29 30.12
N HIS A 53 17.77 -14.84 28.92
CA HIS A 53 18.88 -14.44 28.06
C HIS A 53 18.57 -13.28 27.09
N SER A 54 17.31 -13.09 26.69
CA SER A 54 16.93 -12.08 25.69
C SER A 54 15.67 -11.30 26.08
N GLY A 55 15.70 -9.99 25.84
CA GLY A 55 14.53 -9.11 25.99
C GLY A 55 13.72 -9.01 24.69
N ALA A 56 12.41 -8.86 24.81
CA ALA A 56 11.48 -8.77 23.66
C ALA A 56 11.86 -7.66 22.65
N PHE A 57 12.40 -6.55 23.14
CA PHE A 57 12.85 -5.45 22.28
C PHE A 57 14.03 -5.85 21.39
N VAL A 58 14.97 -6.65 21.90
CA VAL A 58 16.15 -7.10 21.15
C VAL A 58 15.72 -8.07 20.04
N PHE A 59 14.76 -8.96 20.33
CA PHE A 59 14.20 -9.88 19.33
C PHE A 59 13.50 -9.13 18.19
N VAL A 60 12.59 -8.21 18.51
CA VAL A 60 11.86 -7.44 17.49
C VAL A 60 12.80 -6.58 16.65
N LEU A 61 13.79 -5.92 17.29
CA LEU A 61 14.75 -5.10 16.58
C LEU A 61 15.70 -5.94 15.71
N GLY A 62 16.13 -7.10 16.19
CA GLY A 62 16.93 -8.06 15.43
C GLY A 62 16.19 -8.57 14.20
N ASN A 63 14.92 -8.97 14.37
CA ASN A 63 14.08 -9.39 13.25
C ASN A 63 13.91 -8.27 12.22
N LEU A 64 13.59 -7.05 12.67
CA LEU A 64 13.39 -5.91 11.79
C LEU A 64 14.66 -5.54 11.01
N LEU A 65 15.82 -5.48 11.68
CA LEU A 65 17.09 -5.18 11.02
C LEU A 65 17.52 -6.28 10.05
N SER A 66 17.21 -7.55 10.36
CA SER A 66 17.46 -8.68 9.48
C SER A 66 16.57 -8.67 8.23
N SER A 67 15.28 -8.33 8.37
CA SER A 67 14.34 -8.32 7.24
C SER A 67 14.53 -7.12 6.30
N ILE A 68 15.03 -5.98 6.77
CA ILE A 68 15.24 -4.76 5.94
C ILE A 68 15.99 -5.02 4.61
N PRO A 69 17.21 -5.59 4.60
CA PRO A 69 17.96 -5.77 3.36
C PRO A 69 17.25 -6.72 2.38
N PHE A 70 16.62 -7.77 2.91
CA PHE A 70 15.89 -8.74 2.10
C PHE A 70 14.63 -8.12 1.48
N LEU A 71 13.80 -7.44 2.28
CA LEU A 71 12.59 -6.77 1.81
C LEU A 71 12.90 -5.64 0.83
N PHE A 72 14.03 -4.95 1.00
CA PHE A 72 14.47 -3.90 0.07
C PHE A 72 14.82 -4.49 -1.30
N LEU A 73 15.54 -5.62 -1.35
CA LEU A 73 15.84 -6.33 -2.60
C LEU A 73 14.58 -6.88 -3.29
N VAL A 74 13.65 -7.45 -2.51
CA VAL A 74 12.35 -7.91 -3.03
C VAL A 74 11.55 -6.74 -3.58
N SER A 75 11.56 -5.59 -2.90
CA SER A 75 10.87 -4.38 -3.36
C SER A 75 11.43 -3.88 -4.69
N ILE A 76 12.76 -3.75 -4.81
CA ILE A 76 13.41 -3.30 -6.06
C ILE A 76 13.08 -4.25 -7.21
N SER A 77 13.32 -5.55 -7.02
CA SER A 77 13.15 -6.54 -8.09
C SER A 77 11.69 -6.66 -8.55
N SER A 78 10.74 -6.71 -7.62
CA SER A 78 9.31 -6.80 -7.93
C SER A 78 8.77 -5.53 -8.57
N SER A 79 9.17 -4.35 -8.06
CA SER A 79 8.76 -3.08 -8.63
C SER A 79 9.31 -2.90 -10.04
N LEU A 80 10.59 -3.25 -10.27
CA LEU A 80 11.20 -3.14 -11.59
C LEU A 80 10.50 -4.06 -12.60
N ALA A 81 10.22 -5.31 -12.23
CA ALA A 81 9.47 -6.24 -13.08
C ALA A 81 8.05 -5.70 -13.38
N PHE A 82 7.37 -5.12 -12.39
CA PHE A 82 6.05 -4.52 -12.56
C PHE A 82 6.07 -3.30 -13.48
N TYR A 83 7.08 -2.42 -13.36
CA TYR A 83 7.25 -1.25 -14.23
C TYR A 83 7.40 -1.65 -15.70
N PHE A 84 8.22 -2.66 -15.99
CA PHE A 84 8.39 -3.17 -17.36
C PHE A 84 7.11 -3.81 -17.93
N LEU A 85 6.32 -4.49 -17.10
CA LEU A 85 5.09 -5.15 -17.54
C LEU A 85 3.93 -4.19 -17.81
N VAL A 86 3.74 -3.18 -16.95
CA VAL A 86 2.60 -2.26 -17.05
C VAL A 86 2.93 -1.02 -17.91
N GLY A 87 4.22 -0.70 -18.06
CA GLY A 87 4.68 0.48 -18.79
C GLY A 87 4.25 1.77 -18.08
N LEU A 88 4.62 1.92 -16.80
CA LEU A 88 4.44 3.14 -16.01
C LEU A 88 5.33 4.28 -16.55
N GLN A 89 5.17 5.50 -16.02
CA GLN A 89 5.98 6.65 -16.45
C GLN A 89 7.50 6.41 -16.28
N ASP A 90 8.29 6.74 -17.30
CA ASP A 90 9.75 6.54 -17.39
C ASP A 90 10.59 7.58 -16.61
N GLU A 91 10.11 8.04 -15.47
CA GLU A 91 10.83 8.99 -14.62
C GLU A 91 11.46 8.28 -13.41
N PHE A 92 12.78 8.40 -13.25
CA PHE A 92 13.52 7.74 -12.16
C PHE A 92 13.01 8.15 -10.77
N SER A 93 12.59 9.41 -10.60
CA SER A 93 12.01 9.89 -9.34
C SER A 93 10.70 9.16 -8.99
N LEU A 94 9.87 8.87 -9.98
CA LEU A 94 8.60 8.17 -9.79
C LEU A 94 8.83 6.70 -9.48
N LEU A 95 9.80 6.06 -10.15
CA LEU A 95 10.22 4.69 -9.84
C LEU A 95 10.74 4.58 -8.41
N MET A 96 11.63 5.48 -7.97
CA MET A 96 12.19 5.44 -6.62
C MET A 96 11.10 5.61 -5.55
N TYR A 97 10.15 6.52 -5.77
CA TYR A 97 9.01 6.66 -4.88
C TYR A 97 8.18 5.37 -4.80
N PHE A 98 7.93 4.72 -5.94
CA PHE A 98 7.21 3.45 -5.97
C PHE A 98 7.93 2.36 -5.18
N VAL A 99 9.25 2.19 -5.39
CA VAL A 99 10.06 1.20 -4.66
C VAL A 99 10.04 1.47 -3.16
N LEU A 100 10.21 2.73 -2.73
CA LEU A 100 10.22 3.08 -1.31
C LEU A 100 8.85 2.89 -0.67
N ASN A 101 7.78 3.29 -1.34
CA ASN A 101 6.41 3.10 -0.86
C ASN A 101 6.07 1.61 -0.75
N PHE A 102 6.43 0.81 -1.76
CA PHE A 102 6.22 -0.64 -1.73
C PHE A 102 7.07 -1.32 -0.64
N PHE A 103 8.32 -0.89 -0.45
CA PHE A 103 9.18 -1.36 0.63
C PHE A 103 8.57 -1.08 2.01
N MET A 104 8.08 0.14 2.26
CA MET A 104 7.40 0.47 3.51
C MET A 104 6.14 -0.37 3.72
N CYS A 105 5.40 -0.65 2.65
CA CYS A 105 4.23 -1.54 2.70
C CYS A 105 4.62 -2.96 3.12
N LEU A 106 5.71 -3.52 2.58
CA LEU A 106 6.23 -4.84 2.97
C LEU A 106 6.73 -4.84 4.42
N LEU A 107 7.40 -3.77 4.88
CA LEU A 107 7.90 -3.66 6.25
C LEU A 107 6.77 -3.62 7.29
N VAL A 108 5.69 -2.88 6.99
CA VAL A 108 4.49 -2.88 7.84
C VAL A 108 3.83 -4.26 7.85
N ASN A 109 3.80 -4.93 6.68
CA ASN A 109 3.26 -6.28 6.58
C ASN A 109 4.04 -7.30 7.43
N GLU A 110 5.37 -7.22 7.40
CA GLU A 110 6.27 -8.02 8.24
C GLU A 110 5.96 -7.84 9.73
N GLY A 111 5.81 -6.60 10.17
CA GLY A 111 5.44 -6.28 11.56
C GLY A 111 4.06 -6.84 11.94
N LEU A 112 3.07 -6.74 11.05
CA LEU A 112 1.74 -7.30 11.27
C LEU A 112 1.78 -8.83 11.41
N MET A 113 2.54 -9.52 10.55
CA MET A 113 2.71 -10.97 10.64
C MET A 113 3.36 -11.37 11.97
N LEU A 114 4.38 -10.64 12.42
CA LEU A 114 5.04 -10.90 13.70
C LEU A 114 4.09 -10.74 14.89
N VAL A 115 3.26 -9.69 14.89
CA VAL A 115 2.25 -9.47 15.94
C VAL A 115 1.24 -10.63 15.98
N VAL A 116 0.68 -11.02 14.84
CA VAL A 116 -0.33 -12.10 14.82
C VAL A 116 0.30 -13.45 15.18
N ALA A 117 1.52 -13.72 14.70
CA ALA A 117 2.28 -14.92 15.05
C ALA A 117 2.56 -15.00 16.57
N SER A 118 2.86 -13.87 17.22
CA SER A 118 3.13 -13.82 18.66
C SER A 118 1.91 -14.09 19.54
N ILE A 119 0.70 -13.76 19.05
CA ILE A 119 -0.56 -13.94 19.78
C ILE A 119 -1.02 -15.40 19.74
N TRP A 120 -1.05 -16.00 18.56
CA TRP A 120 -1.61 -17.34 18.38
C TRP A 120 -0.58 -18.45 18.59
N GLN A 121 0.68 -18.25 18.20
CA GLN A 121 1.77 -19.24 18.20
C GLN A 121 1.43 -20.60 17.53
N ASP A 122 0.33 -20.64 16.80
CA ASP A 122 -0.17 -21.77 16.01
C ASP A 122 -0.33 -21.35 14.55
N VAL A 123 0.11 -22.22 13.64
CA VAL A 123 0.14 -21.91 12.20
C VAL A 123 -1.27 -21.78 11.64
N TYR A 124 -2.20 -22.64 12.03
CA TYR A 124 -3.55 -22.66 11.49
C TYR A 124 -4.36 -21.44 11.93
N CYS A 125 -4.38 -21.16 13.24
CA CYS A 125 -5.10 -20.00 13.79
C CYS A 125 -4.52 -18.66 13.29
N SER A 126 -3.19 -18.56 13.22
CA SER A 126 -2.51 -17.37 12.74
C SER A 126 -2.76 -17.14 11.24
N MET A 127 -2.67 -18.20 10.42
CA MET A 127 -2.94 -18.12 8.98
C MET A 127 -4.39 -17.70 8.70
N LEU A 128 -5.36 -18.32 9.38
CA LEU A 128 -6.77 -17.96 9.22
C LEU A 128 -7.03 -16.49 9.57
N THR A 129 -6.41 -16.01 10.66
CA THR A 129 -6.53 -14.62 11.10
C THR A 129 -5.89 -13.65 10.09
N LEU A 130 -4.67 -13.93 9.64
CA LEU A 130 -3.94 -13.07 8.69
C LEU A 130 -4.64 -12.99 7.34
N VAL A 131 -5.11 -14.12 6.79
CA VAL A 131 -5.85 -14.13 5.52
C VAL A 131 -7.14 -13.33 5.67
N SER A 132 -7.90 -13.55 6.74
CA SER A 132 -9.14 -12.81 7.00
C SER A 132 -8.89 -11.30 7.12
N LEU A 133 -7.85 -10.91 7.86
CA LEU A 133 -7.47 -9.52 8.06
C LEU A 133 -7.02 -8.87 6.75
N HIS A 134 -6.19 -9.55 5.95
CA HIS A 134 -5.77 -9.08 4.62
C HIS A 134 -6.93 -8.91 3.65
N VAL A 135 -7.84 -9.89 3.56
CA VAL A 135 -9.01 -9.81 2.68
C VAL A 135 -9.93 -8.66 3.09
N ILE A 136 -10.15 -8.47 4.40
CA ILE A 136 -10.91 -7.34 4.92
C ILE A 136 -10.23 -6.01 4.56
N MET A 137 -8.91 -5.90 4.71
CA MET A 137 -8.17 -4.70 4.32
C MET A 137 -8.27 -4.42 2.82
N MET A 138 -8.22 -5.46 1.97
CA MET A 138 -8.40 -5.32 0.52
C MET A 138 -9.81 -4.88 0.13
N LEU A 139 -10.84 -5.38 0.82
CA LEU A 139 -12.22 -4.98 0.59
C LEU A 139 -12.46 -3.51 0.97
N VAL A 140 -11.76 -3.04 2.00
CA VAL A 140 -11.79 -1.65 2.48
C VAL A 140 -10.89 -0.72 1.65
N ALA A 141 -9.88 -1.27 0.98
CA ALA A 141 -8.96 -0.53 0.12
C ALA A 141 -9.65 -0.05 -1.17
N GLY A 142 -9.40 1.21 -1.50
CA GLY A 142 -10.14 2.09 -2.41
C GLY A 142 -10.51 1.59 -3.81
N TYR A 143 -10.10 0.41 -4.26
CA TYR A 143 -10.51 -0.13 -5.56
C TYR A 143 -12.01 -0.47 -5.64
N PHE A 144 -12.62 -0.87 -4.52
CA PHE A 144 -14.06 -1.17 -4.42
C PHE A 144 -14.89 -0.07 -3.73
N ARG A 145 -14.31 1.07 -3.34
CA ARG A 145 -14.90 1.91 -2.29
C ARG A 145 -15.16 3.36 -2.71
N ILE A 146 -16.44 3.66 -2.95
CA ILE A 146 -17.04 4.99 -2.71
C ILE A 146 -17.04 5.20 -1.20
N ARG A 147 -16.31 6.21 -0.71
CA ARG A 147 -16.19 6.53 0.74
C ARG A 147 -17.55 6.78 1.41
N ASP A 148 -18.55 7.15 0.62
CA ASP A 148 -19.84 7.68 1.10
C ASP A 148 -20.97 6.64 1.27
N GLU A 149 -20.76 5.36 0.95
CA GLU A 149 -21.83 4.34 0.97
C GLU A 149 -21.70 3.28 2.09
N LEU A 150 -20.77 3.43 3.04
CA LEU A 150 -20.60 2.42 4.10
C LEU A 150 -21.66 2.52 5.21
N PRO A 151 -22.46 1.46 5.44
CA PRO A 151 -23.43 1.44 6.52
C PRO A 151 -22.71 1.11 7.84
N GLY A 152 -22.36 2.17 8.58
CA GLY A 152 -22.14 2.09 10.03
C GLY A 152 -20.72 2.36 10.55
N PRO A 153 -20.60 2.82 11.81
CA PRO A 153 -19.37 3.36 12.40
C PRO A 153 -18.22 2.34 12.56
N VAL A 154 -18.53 1.04 12.67
CA VAL A 154 -17.53 -0.05 12.81
C VAL A 154 -16.66 -0.20 11.55
N TRP A 155 -17.22 0.12 10.38
CA TRP A 155 -16.51 0.08 9.10
C TRP A 155 -15.77 1.40 8.79
N THR A 156 -16.17 2.51 9.43
CA THR A 156 -15.56 3.84 9.26
C THR A 156 -14.31 4.00 10.14
N TYR A 157 -14.31 3.43 11.35
CA TYR A 157 -13.24 3.48 12.36
C TYR A 157 -13.29 2.15 13.13
N PRO A 158 -12.33 1.20 13.03
CA PRO A 158 -10.86 1.34 12.96
C PRO A 158 -10.20 0.73 11.69
N LEU A 159 -10.96 0.01 10.86
CA LEU A 159 -10.46 -0.68 9.66
C LEU A 159 -9.88 0.27 8.61
N SER A 160 -10.38 1.51 8.53
CA SER A 160 -9.85 2.51 7.59
C SER A 160 -8.42 2.94 7.91
N TYR A 161 -8.05 2.97 9.20
CA TYR A 161 -6.69 3.29 9.66
C TYR A 161 -5.77 2.07 9.61
N LEU A 162 -6.31 0.87 9.80
CA LEU A 162 -5.54 -0.37 9.74
C LEU A 162 -5.12 -0.77 8.32
N ALA A 163 -5.89 -0.34 7.30
CA ALA A 163 -5.65 -0.68 5.91
C ALA A 163 -4.49 0.13 5.31
N PHE A 164 -3.25 -0.16 5.73
CA PHE A 164 -2.02 0.43 5.20
C PHE A 164 -1.90 0.28 3.67
N HIS A 165 -2.47 -0.79 3.10
CA HIS A 165 -2.62 -0.98 1.66
C HIS A 165 -3.32 0.20 0.98
N THR A 166 -4.34 0.79 1.60
CA THR A 166 -5.10 1.92 1.02
C THR A 166 -4.20 3.13 0.83
N TYR A 167 -3.40 3.45 1.85
CA TYR A 167 -2.48 4.59 1.80
C TYR A 167 -1.36 4.36 0.79
N SER A 168 -0.80 3.14 0.79
CA SER A 168 0.22 2.73 -0.18
C SER A 168 -0.31 2.85 -1.62
N ILE A 169 -1.47 2.27 -1.92
CA ILE A 169 -2.09 2.31 -3.25
C ILE A 169 -2.42 3.74 -3.65
N GLN A 170 -3.01 4.55 -2.76
CA GLN A 170 -3.30 5.95 -3.05
C GLN A 170 -2.02 6.72 -3.41
N GLY A 171 -0.94 6.55 -2.64
CA GLY A 171 0.35 7.18 -2.93
C GLY A 171 0.93 6.76 -4.28
N LEU A 172 0.84 5.47 -4.64
CA LEU A 172 1.30 4.98 -5.95
C LEU A 172 0.48 5.54 -7.11
N LEU A 173 -0.83 5.69 -6.93
CA LEU A 173 -1.72 6.26 -7.94
C LEU A 173 -1.47 7.75 -8.13
N GLU A 174 -1.30 8.51 -7.05
CA GLU A 174 -0.93 9.93 -7.14
C GLU A 174 0.41 10.11 -7.84
N ASN A 175 1.40 9.27 -7.51
CA ASN A 175 2.71 9.27 -8.16
C ASN A 175 2.63 8.97 -9.67
N GLU A 176 1.82 7.98 -10.08
CA GLU A 176 1.64 7.63 -11.49
C GLU A 176 0.88 8.70 -12.29
N TYR A 177 0.05 9.53 -11.66
CA TYR A 177 -0.76 10.53 -12.36
C TYR A 177 -0.29 11.98 -12.19
N VAL A 178 0.71 12.22 -11.34
CA VAL A 178 1.45 13.49 -11.26
C VAL A 178 2.05 13.82 -12.63
N GLY A 179 1.85 15.06 -13.09
CA GLY A 179 2.39 15.55 -14.37
C GLY A 179 1.66 15.03 -15.62
N THR A 180 0.74 14.08 -15.50
CA THR A 180 -0.05 13.59 -16.65
C THR A 180 -1.23 14.52 -16.95
N SER A 181 -1.52 14.69 -18.22
CA SER A 181 -2.71 15.42 -18.68
C SER A 181 -3.44 14.61 -19.75
N PHE A 182 -4.74 14.38 -19.54
CA PHE A 182 -5.59 13.68 -20.48
C PHE A 182 -6.36 14.67 -21.34
N ALA A 183 -6.23 14.57 -22.65
CA ALA A 183 -7.03 15.34 -23.59
C ALA A 183 -8.46 14.77 -23.64
N VAL A 184 -9.42 15.53 -23.12
CA VAL A 184 -10.85 15.23 -23.19
C VAL A 184 -11.45 16.04 -24.34
N GLY A 185 -11.49 15.44 -25.53
CA GLY A 185 -11.91 16.09 -26.77
C GLY A 185 -10.81 16.97 -27.40
N GLN A 186 -11.19 17.94 -28.23
CA GLN A 186 -10.24 18.80 -28.95
C GLN A 186 -9.76 20.05 -28.16
N VAL A 187 -10.39 20.39 -27.04
CA VAL A 187 -10.20 21.72 -26.39
C VAL A 187 -9.88 21.64 -24.89
N ARG A 188 -10.24 20.56 -24.17
CA ARG A 188 -10.04 20.48 -22.72
C ARG A 188 -9.01 19.42 -22.36
N THR A 189 -7.98 19.83 -21.63
CA THR A 189 -7.03 18.93 -20.95
C THR A 189 -7.38 18.88 -19.46
N ILE A 190 -7.60 17.67 -18.93
CA ILE A 190 -7.81 17.45 -17.50
C ILE A 190 -6.52 16.86 -16.94
N SER A 191 -6.06 17.32 -15.77
CA SER A 191 -4.90 16.71 -15.09
C SER A 191 -5.22 15.29 -14.64
N GLY A 192 -4.25 14.39 -14.66
CA GLY A 192 -4.46 12.99 -14.26
C GLY A 192 -4.93 12.85 -12.83
N ILE A 193 -4.48 13.74 -11.93
CA ILE A 193 -4.97 13.82 -10.55
C ILE A 193 -6.46 14.17 -10.51
N GLN A 194 -6.90 15.16 -11.30
CA GLN A 194 -8.31 15.55 -11.33
C GLN A 194 -9.19 14.49 -12.00
N ALA A 195 -8.65 13.75 -12.99
CA ALA A 195 -9.32 12.59 -13.56
C ALA A 195 -9.42 11.43 -12.55
N LEU A 196 -8.38 11.17 -11.75
CA LEU A 196 -8.37 10.16 -10.69
C LEU A 196 -9.39 10.51 -9.60
N HIS A 197 -9.37 11.74 -9.10
CA HIS A 197 -10.32 12.23 -8.09
C HIS A 197 -11.77 12.19 -8.59
N SER A 198 -12.00 12.57 -9.84
CA SER A 198 -13.33 12.53 -10.46
C SER A 198 -13.82 11.12 -10.74
N ALA A 199 -12.93 10.16 -11.03
CA ALA A 199 -13.30 8.76 -11.25
C ALA A 199 -13.60 8.02 -9.94
N TYR A 200 -12.95 8.41 -8.84
CA TYR A 200 -13.07 7.76 -7.53
C TYR A 200 -13.92 8.54 -6.50
N ASN A 201 -14.58 9.65 -6.90
CA ASN A 201 -15.33 10.55 -6.00
C ASN A 201 -14.52 10.92 -4.73
N ILE A 202 -13.21 11.13 -4.90
CA ILE A 202 -12.36 11.57 -3.79
C ILE A 202 -12.61 13.07 -3.65
N SER A 203 -13.46 13.46 -2.70
CA SER A 203 -13.76 14.86 -2.41
C SER A 203 -12.46 15.69 -2.33
N PRO A 204 -12.35 16.82 -3.04
CA PRO A 204 -11.21 17.74 -2.96
C PRO A 204 -11.27 18.55 -1.65
N ASP A 205 -11.63 17.91 -0.54
CA ASP A 205 -11.68 18.58 0.75
C ASP A 205 -10.27 19.00 1.14
N GLY A 206 -10.09 20.31 1.37
CA GLY A 206 -8.88 20.93 1.92
C GLY A 206 -8.48 20.43 3.33
N ASN A 207 -9.07 19.32 3.78
CA ASN A 207 -8.73 18.58 4.99
C ASN A 207 -7.91 17.32 4.68
N ALA A 208 -7.52 17.08 3.42
CA ALA A 208 -6.49 16.11 3.10
C ALA A 208 -5.20 16.52 3.83
N LYS A 209 -4.91 15.84 4.93
CA LYS A 209 -3.81 16.08 5.87
C LYS A 209 -2.44 16.32 5.19
N TRP A 210 -2.27 15.79 3.98
CA TRP A 210 -1.08 15.92 3.13
C TRP A 210 -1.02 17.21 2.29
N GLY A 211 -2.17 17.81 1.94
CA GLY A 211 -2.23 19.12 1.29
C GLY A 211 -1.68 20.22 2.21
N ASN A 212 -2.03 20.17 3.49
CA ASN A 212 -1.55 21.12 4.49
C ASN A 212 -0.02 21.02 4.71
N LEU A 213 0.56 19.81 4.64
CA LEU A 213 2.01 19.62 4.77
C LEU A 213 2.79 20.12 3.55
N LEU A 214 2.22 20.01 2.34
CA LEU A 214 2.81 20.55 1.12
C LEU A 214 2.69 22.08 1.04
N GLU A 215 1.62 22.65 1.58
CA GLU A 215 1.46 24.11 1.71
C GLU A 215 2.44 24.69 2.75
N GLU A 216 2.63 24.03 3.90
CA GLU A 216 3.65 24.43 4.90
C GLU A 216 5.07 24.37 4.32
N TYR A 217 5.41 23.35 3.52
CA TYR A 217 6.73 23.27 2.86
C TYR A 217 6.92 24.39 1.81
N LYS A 218 5.86 24.79 1.09
CA LYS A 218 5.92 25.92 0.16
C LYS A 218 6.03 27.27 0.88
N GLN A 219 5.40 27.44 2.03
CA GLN A 219 5.49 28.67 2.84
C GLN A 219 6.84 28.81 3.55
N GLY A 220 7.48 27.71 3.96
CA GLY A 220 8.81 27.73 4.58
C GLY A 220 9.96 28.09 3.63
N LYS A 221 9.73 28.15 2.32
CA LYS A 221 10.73 28.52 1.30
C LYS A 221 10.60 29.96 0.80
N MET A 222 9.60 30.72 1.27
CA MET A 222 9.34 32.12 0.90
C MET A 222 9.59 33.12 2.03
N ASN A 223 10.16 32.67 3.16
CA ASN A 223 10.67 33.52 4.24
C ASN A 223 12.16 33.27 4.45
#